data_AF-A0A8J2ZFS9-F1
#
_entry.id   AF-A0A8J2ZFS9-F1
#
_cell.length_a   1.000
_cell.length_b   1.000
_cell.length_c   1.000
_cell.angle_alpha   90.00
_cell.angle_beta   90.00
_cell.angle_gamma   90.00
#
_symmetry.space_group_name_H-M   'P 1'
#
loop_
_entity.id
_entity.type
_entity.pdbx_description
1 polymer ?
#
loop_
_entity_poly.entity_id
_entity_poly.type
_entity_poly.pdbx_seq_one_letter_code
_entity_poly.pdbx_strand_id
1 'polypeptide(L)'
;MAISSLEDALEALRAVAARAAGADAAMRAMQAAAADALMARDPEEAMRATLRLILAAEDVAASAGATVQAARAALCRAIEETGAPAVVAGKHLATVAAGKPGVRITDPAAIPDRFVRTVREPDKAKIARALKAGEPVAGAMLNNPAPHLRIQTREATR
;
A
#
# COMPACT_ATOMS: atom_id res chain seq x y z
N MET A 1 -1.91 -33.99 15.30
CA MET A 1 -1.79 -32.53 15.07
C MET A 1 -1.87 -32.11 13.60
N ALA A 2 -1.52 -32.95 12.61
CA ALA A 2 -1.49 -32.55 11.19
C ALA A 2 -2.86 -32.38 10.47
N ILE A 3 -3.94 -33.01 10.94
CA ILE A 3 -5.26 -32.91 10.28
C ILE A 3 -5.92 -31.56 10.57
N SER A 4 -5.75 -31.03 11.79
CA SER A 4 -6.31 -29.74 12.20
C SER A 4 -5.71 -28.57 11.43
N SER A 5 -4.40 -28.59 11.14
CA SER A 5 -3.75 -27.48 10.43
C SER A 5 -4.24 -27.36 8.98
N LEU A 6 -4.38 -28.49 8.28
CA LEU A 6 -4.86 -28.48 6.89
C LEU A 6 -6.29 -27.94 6.77
N GLU A 7 -7.16 -28.27 7.73
CA GLU A 7 -8.52 -27.73 7.80
C GLU A 7 -8.49 -26.21 8.03
N ASP A 8 -7.61 -25.72 8.91
CA ASP A 8 -7.42 -24.29 9.16
C ASP A 8 -6.93 -23.55 7.91
N ALA A 9 -6.01 -24.13 7.13
CA ALA A 9 -5.55 -23.54 5.87
C ALA A 9 -6.65 -23.50 4.80
N LEU A 10 -7.45 -24.56 4.68
CA LEU A 10 -8.60 -24.59 3.76
C LEU A 10 -9.65 -23.54 4.15
N GLU A 11 -9.92 -23.40 5.44
CA GLU A 11 -10.86 -22.41 5.94
C GLU A 11 -10.35 -20.98 5.70
N ALA A 12 -9.06 -20.74 5.90
CA ALA A 12 -8.44 -19.45 5.56
C ALA A 12 -8.56 -19.12 4.06
N LEU A 13 -8.35 -20.10 3.17
CA LEU A 13 -8.53 -19.90 1.73
C LEU A 13 -9.99 -19.58 1.37
N ARG A 14 -10.96 -20.27 2.00
CA ARG A 14 -12.39 -20.00 1.80
C ARG A 14 -12.79 -18.61 2.31
N ALA A 15 -12.30 -18.21 3.48
CA ALA A 15 -12.56 -16.89 4.04
C ALA A 15 -12.05 -15.77 3.12
N VAL A 16 -10.89 -15.96 2.49
CA VAL A 16 -10.37 -15.03 1.48
C VAL A 16 -11.28 -14.96 0.25
N ALA A 17 -11.74 -16.11 -0.26
CA ALA A 17 -12.66 -16.15 -1.40
C ALA A 17 -13.99 -15.44 -1.08
N ALA A 18 -14.55 -15.66 0.11
CA ALA A 18 -15.76 -14.98 0.58
C ALA A 18 -15.55 -13.45 0.71
N ARG A 19 -14.40 -13.03 1.23
CA ARG A 19 -14.03 -11.60 1.32
C ARG A 19 -13.90 -10.96 -0.06
N ALA A 20 -13.33 -11.67 -1.03
CA ALA A 20 -13.25 -11.21 -2.41
C ALA A 20 -14.64 -11.03 -3.03
N ALA A 21 -15.58 -11.95 -2.77
CA ALA A 21 -16.97 -11.83 -3.19
C ALA A 21 -17.71 -10.67 -2.50
N GLY A 22 -17.34 -10.32 -1.26
CA GLY A 22 -17.92 -9.19 -0.52
C GLY A 22 -17.45 -7.79 -0.96
N ALA A 23 -16.47 -7.69 -1.85
CA ALA A 23 -15.94 -6.41 -2.35
C ALA A 23 -16.95 -5.60 -3.20
N ASP A 24 -18.12 -6.18 -3.50
CA ASP A 24 -19.20 -5.58 -4.28
C ASP A 24 -19.73 -4.25 -3.70
N ALA A 25 -19.71 -4.08 -2.38
CA ALA A 25 -20.24 -2.86 -1.76
C ALA A 25 -19.42 -1.62 -2.14
N ALA A 26 -18.09 -1.71 -2.05
CA ALA A 26 -17.19 -0.60 -2.40
C ALA A 26 -17.23 -0.32 -3.92
N MET A 27 -17.29 -1.37 -4.74
CA MET A 27 -17.42 -1.22 -6.20
C MET A 27 -18.73 -0.53 -6.60
N ARG A 28 -19.85 -0.90 -5.96
CA ARG A 28 -21.15 -0.24 -6.19
C ARG A 28 -21.12 1.23 -5.77
N ALA A 29 -20.50 1.55 -4.63
CA ALA A 29 -20.35 2.94 -4.19
C ALA A 29 -19.53 3.77 -5.19
N MET A 30 -18.45 3.20 -5.73
CA MET A 30 -17.63 3.84 -6.77
C MET A 30 -18.43 4.07 -8.06
N GLN A 31 -19.19 3.07 -8.51
CA GLN A 31 -20.05 3.19 -9.70
C GLN A 31 -21.14 4.26 -9.53
N ALA A 32 -21.79 4.32 -8.36
CA ALA A 32 -22.79 5.33 -8.06
C ALA A 32 -22.18 6.75 -8.08
N ALA A 33 -21.02 6.95 -7.43
CA ALA A 33 -20.33 8.24 -7.44
C ALA A 33 -19.87 8.66 -8.85
N ALA A 34 -19.48 7.69 -9.70
CA ALA A 34 -19.16 7.95 -11.09
C ALA A 34 -20.38 8.40 -11.89
N ALA A 35 -21.54 7.76 -11.69
CA ALA A 35 -22.79 8.14 -12.33
C ALA A 35 -23.22 9.56 -11.91
N ASP A 36 -23.14 9.89 -10.62
CA ASP A 36 -23.42 11.23 -10.11
C ASP A 36 -22.51 12.28 -10.76
N ALA A 37 -21.21 11.99 -10.92
CA ALA A 37 -20.26 12.92 -11.52
C ALA A 37 -20.54 13.16 -13.00
N LEU A 38 -21.02 12.14 -13.73
CA LEU A 38 -21.42 12.26 -15.13
C LEU A 38 -22.72 13.04 -15.32
N MET A 39 -23.64 12.95 -14.35
CA MET A 39 -24.97 13.58 -14.41
C MET A 39 -25.03 14.97 -13.77
N ALA A 40 -23.93 15.44 -13.17
CA ALA A 40 -23.84 16.73 -12.53
C ALA A 40 -24.17 17.88 -13.50
N ARG A 41 -25.01 18.80 -13.05
CA ARG A 41 -25.52 19.91 -13.86
C ARG A 41 -24.73 21.20 -13.71
N ASP A 42 -23.90 21.29 -12.67
CA ASP A 42 -23.05 22.43 -12.39
C ASP A 42 -21.66 22.02 -11.87
N PRO A 43 -20.67 22.94 -11.88
CA PRO A 43 -19.31 22.63 -11.45
C PRO A 43 -19.20 22.21 -9.97
N GLU A 44 -20.04 22.74 -9.08
CA GLU A 44 -19.98 22.47 -7.65
C GLU A 44 -20.47 21.05 -7.34
N GLU A 45 -21.57 20.64 -7.99
CA GLU A 45 -22.08 19.28 -7.99
C GLU A 45 -21.05 18.30 -8.56
N ALA A 46 -20.44 18.63 -9.70
CA ALA A 46 -19.40 17.81 -10.33
C ALA A 46 -18.18 17.63 -9.41
N MET A 47 -17.73 18.71 -8.75
CA MET A 47 -16.62 18.66 -7.79
C MET A 47 -16.93 17.76 -6.58
N ARG A 48 -18.14 17.87 -6.01
CA ARG A 48 -18.58 16.99 -4.91
C ARG A 48 -18.68 15.53 -5.32
N ALA A 49 -19.28 15.24 -6.47
CA ALA A 49 -19.41 13.89 -6.98
C ALA A 49 -18.04 13.28 -7.29
N THR A 50 -17.13 14.06 -7.87
CA THR A 50 -15.74 13.67 -8.11
C THR A 50 -14.99 13.37 -6.81
N LEU A 51 -15.18 14.17 -5.76
CA LEU A 51 -14.61 13.87 -4.44
C LEU A 51 -15.11 12.53 -3.89
N ARG A 52 -16.41 12.25 -3.98
CA ARG A 52 -16.97 10.95 -3.57
C ARG A 52 -16.41 9.80 -4.40
N LEU A 53 -16.23 10.01 -5.70
CA LEU A 53 -15.63 9.03 -6.60
C LEU A 53 -14.19 8.71 -6.19
N ILE A 54 -13.38 9.72 -5.87
CA ILE A 54 -12.00 9.53 -5.39
C ILE A 54 -12.00 8.68 -4.12
N LEU A 55 -12.80 9.03 -3.12
CA LEU A 55 -12.88 8.30 -1.85
C LEU A 55 -13.33 6.85 -2.06
N ALA A 56 -14.37 6.63 -2.87
CA ALA A 56 -14.84 5.28 -3.16
C ALA A 56 -13.81 4.45 -3.93
N ALA A 57 -13.04 5.06 -4.84
CA ALA A 57 -11.95 4.38 -5.55
C ALA A 57 -10.79 4.01 -4.60
N GLU A 58 -10.47 4.87 -3.64
CA GLU A 58 -9.49 4.58 -2.59
C GLU A 58 -9.94 3.40 -1.72
N ASP A 59 -11.22 3.35 -1.33
CA ASP A 59 -11.78 2.22 -0.56
C ASP A 59 -11.74 0.90 -1.34
N VAL A 60 -12.03 0.94 -2.65
CA VAL A 60 -11.89 -0.23 -3.54
C VAL A 60 -10.43 -0.69 -3.59
N ALA A 61 -9.49 0.24 -3.79
CA ALA A 61 -8.07 -0.08 -3.85
C ALA A 61 -7.54 -0.66 -2.53
N ALA A 62 -7.91 -0.05 -1.40
CA ALA A 62 -7.56 -0.53 -0.07
C ALA A 62 -8.11 -1.94 0.19
N SER A 63 -9.38 -2.17 -0.15
CA SER A 63 -10.05 -3.47 0.01
C SER A 63 -9.42 -4.55 -0.87
N ALA A 64 -9.15 -4.24 -2.14
CA ALA A 64 -8.47 -5.15 -3.06
C ALA A 64 -7.05 -5.48 -2.56
N GLY A 65 -6.29 -4.48 -2.12
CA GLY A 65 -4.97 -4.66 -1.52
C GLY A 65 -5.00 -5.58 -0.31
N ALA A 66 -5.93 -5.36 0.63
CA ALA A 66 -6.09 -6.21 1.80
C ALA A 66 -6.44 -7.66 1.43
N THR A 67 -7.33 -7.86 0.46
CA THR A 67 -7.72 -9.20 -0.03
C THR A 67 -6.53 -9.91 -0.68
N VAL A 68 -5.72 -9.22 -1.49
CA VAL A 68 -4.51 -9.80 -2.09
C VAL A 68 -3.51 -10.22 -1.02
N GLN A 69 -3.28 -9.39 0.00
CA GLN A 69 -2.36 -9.75 1.09
C GLN A 69 -2.87 -10.95 1.89
N ALA A 70 -4.16 -10.99 2.20
CA ALA A 70 -4.78 -12.13 2.87
C ALA A 70 -4.69 -13.41 2.03
N ALA A 71 -4.93 -13.32 0.71
CA ALA A 71 -4.78 -14.44 -0.21
C ALA A 71 -3.36 -14.99 -0.26
N ARG A 72 -2.35 -14.10 -0.33
CA ARG A 72 -0.94 -14.50 -0.29
C ARG A 72 -0.60 -15.22 1.02
N ALA A 73 -1.05 -14.69 2.15
CA ALA A 73 -0.79 -15.29 3.46
C ALA A 73 -1.50 -16.65 3.63
N ALA A 74 -2.73 -16.80 3.12
CA ALA A 74 -3.45 -18.07 3.15
C ALA A 74 -2.80 -19.12 2.22
N LEU A 75 -2.42 -18.73 1.01
CA LEU A 75 -1.75 -19.62 0.06
C LEU A 75 -0.35 -20.05 0.56
N CYS A 76 0.42 -19.13 1.15
CA CYS A 76 1.72 -19.45 1.74
C CYS A 76 1.58 -20.52 2.82
N ARG A 77 0.65 -20.33 3.77
CA ARG A 77 0.36 -21.33 4.82
C ARG A 77 -0.05 -22.68 4.25
N ALA A 78 -0.96 -22.69 3.27
CA ALA A 78 -1.39 -23.93 2.64
C ALA A 78 -0.23 -24.69 1.96
N ILE A 79 0.67 -23.97 1.27
CA ILE A 79 1.86 -24.58 0.64
C ILE A 79 2.80 -25.17 1.70
N GLU A 80 3.07 -24.42 2.76
CA GLU A 80 3.95 -24.86 3.86
C GLU A 80 3.39 -26.09 4.59
N GLU A 81 2.10 -26.09 4.91
CA GLU A 81 1.45 -27.19 5.65
C GLU A 81 1.27 -28.46 4.83
N THR A 82 1.00 -28.32 3.52
CA THR A 82 0.89 -29.48 2.62
C THR A 82 2.26 -30.02 2.19
N GLY A 83 3.33 -29.26 2.39
CA GLY A 83 4.65 -29.56 1.87
C GLY A 83 4.72 -29.53 0.33
N ALA A 84 3.74 -28.92 -0.32
CA ALA A 84 3.74 -28.78 -1.77
C ALA A 84 4.96 -27.93 -2.21
N PRO A 85 5.72 -28.33 -3.23
CA PRO A 85 6.85 -27.53 -3.69
C PRO A 85 6.39 -26.25 -4.41
N ALA A 86 5.21 -26.29 -5.03
CA ALA A 86 4.64 -25.18 -5.78
C ALA A 86 3.14 -25.37 -6.05
N VAL A 87 2.47 -24.28 -6.41
CA VAL A 87 1.11 -24.26 -6.95
C VAL A 87 1.13 -23.58 -8.33
N VAL A 88 0.50 -24.21 -9.32
CA VAL A 88 0.42 -23.70 -10.70
C VAL A 88 -1.01 -23.28 -11.02
N ALA A 89 -1.19 -22.08 -11.56
CA ALA A 89 -2.48 -21.58 -12.03
C ALA A 89 -2.32 -20.91 -13.40
N GLY A 90 -2.73 -21.59 -14.47
CA GLY A 90 -2.54 -21.11 -15.84
C GLY A 90 -1.06 -20.90 -16.18
N LYS A 91 -0.67 -19.65 -16.46
CA LYS A 91 0.73 -19.26 -16.75
C LYS A 91 1.50 -18.82 -15.50
N HIS A 92 0.92 -18.95 -14.31
CA HIS A 92 1.51 -18.47 -13.07
C HIS A 92 1.97 -19.64 -12.19
N LEU A 93 3.12 -19.45 -11.54
CA LEU A 93 3.72 -20.38 -10.58
C LEU A 93 3.86 -19.65 -9.24
N ALA A 94 3.39 -20.27 -8.16
CA ALA A 94 3.57 -19.81 -6.80
C ALA A 94 4.43 -20.83 -6.03
N THR A 95 5.50 -20.35 -5.41
CA THR A 95 6.42 -21.14 -4.57
C THR A 95 6.68 -20.37 -3.28
N VAL A 96 6.85 -21.08 -2.16
CA VAL A 96 7.32 -20.47 -0.91
C VAL A 96 8.85 -20.47 -0.92
N ALA A 97 9.44 -19.28 -0.85
CA ALA A 97 10.89 -19.14 -0.76
C ALA A 97 11.29 -19.02 0.72
N ALA A 98 12.28 -19.80 1.15
CA ALA A 98 12.91 -19.58 2.45
C ALA A 98 13.57 -18.20 2.45
N GLY A 99 13.20 -17.36 3.42
CA GLY A 99 13.83 -16.05 3.62
C GLY A 99 15.34 -16.22 3.78
N LYS A 100 16.13 -15.42 3.08
CA LYS A 100 17.58 -15.42 3.27
C LYS A 100 17.89 -14.85 4.67
N PRO A 101 18.81 -15.46 5.44
CA PRO A 101 19.24 -14.90 6.71
C PRO A 101 19.70 -13.44 6.53
N GLY A 102 19.05 -12.52 7.25
CA GLY A 102 19.43 -11.12 7.28
C GLY A 102 20.48 -10.85 8.35
N VAL A 103 21.40 -9.93 8.08
CA VAL A 103 22.34 -9.44 9.10
C VAL A 103 21.54 -8.59 10.10
N ARG A 104 21.47 -9.04 11.35
CA ARG A 104 20.94 -8.24 12.47
C ARG A 104 22.09 -7.52 13.15
N ILE A 105 22.11 -6.20 13.09
CA ILE A 105 23.05 -5.36 13.85
C ILE A 105 22.53 -5.24 15.28
N THR A 106 23.27 -5.78 16.24
CA THR A 106 22.93 -5.71 17.67
C THR A 106 23.60 -4.54 18.38
N ASP A 107 24.79 -4.16 17.93
CA ASP A 107 25.52 -2.97 18.39
C ASP A 107 26.20 -2.29 17.20
N PRO A 108 25.67 -1.15 16.72
CA PRO A 108 26.26 -0.40 15.61
C PRO A 108 27.66 0.17 15.91
N ALA A 109 27.96 0.51 17.17
CA ALA A 109 29.21 1.16 17.55
C ALA A 109 30.40 0.19 17.56
N ALA A 110 30.13 -1.11 17.73
CA ALA A 110 31.13 -2.17 17.66
C ALA A 110 31.46 -2.61 16.22
N ILE A 111 30.75 -2.10 15.20
CA ILE A 111 30.98 -2.48 13.80
C ILE A 111 32.27 -1.81 13.29
N PRO A 112 33.25 -2.58 12.79
CA PRO A 112 34.45 -2.01 12.19
C PRO A 112 34.13 -1.10 11.00
N ASP A 113 34.85 0.02 10.88
CA ASP A 113 34.64 1.03 9.82
C ASP A 113 34.63 0.46 8.39
N ARG A 114 35.35 -0.63 8.13
CA ARG A 114 35.34 -1.32 6.82
C ARG A 114 33.96 -1.86 6.40
N PHE A 115 33.03 -2.02 7.36
CA PHE A 115 31.65 -2.44 7.12
C PHE A 115 30.65 -1.28 7.28
N VAL A 116 31.13 -0.07 7.60
CA VAL A 116 30.31 1.13 7.75
C VAL A 116 30.44 1.98 6.50
N ARG A 117 29.31 2.27 5.85
CA ARG A 117 29.28 3.20 4.72
C ARG A 117 29.13 4.63 5.24
N THR A 118 30.14 5.46 5.00
CA THR A 118 30.02 6.91 5.24
C THR A 118 29.31 7.56 4.05
N VAL A 119 28.19 8.23 4.31
CA VAL A 119 27.42 8.95 3.27
C VAL A 119 27.50 10.44 3.53
N ARG A 120 27.96 11.20 2.52
CA ARG A 120 27.91 12.67 2.53
C ARG A 120 26.59 13.11 1.92
N GLU A 121 25.66 13.58 2.75
CA GLU A 121 24.34 14.02 2.30
C GLU A 121 24.19 15.55 2.38
N PRO A 122 23.60 16.20 1.36
CA PRO A 122 23.27 17.62 1.44
C PRO A 122 22.23 17.89 2.54
N ASP A 123 22.48 18.91 3.36
CA ASP A 123 21.52 19.38 4.35
C ASP A 123 20.41 20.19 3.67
N LYS A 124 19.40 19.48 3.16
CA LYS A 124 18.28 20.08 2.40
C LYS A 124 17.52 21.15 3.18
N ALA A 125 17.47 21.04 4.52
CA ALA A 125 16.78 22.01 5.36
C ALA A 125 17.56 23.34 5.41
N LYS A 126 18.88 23.29 5.60
CA LYS A 126 19.73 24.49 5.53
C LYS A 126 19.74 25.09 4.13
N ILE A 127 19.85 24.27 3.10
CA ILE A 127 19.80 24.71 1.70
C ILE A 127 18.47 25.40 1.41
N ALA A 128 17.35 24.79 1.77
CA ALA A 128 16.03 25.40 1.57
C ALA A 128 15.85 26.69 2.36
N ARG A 129 16.39 26.78 3.58
CA ARG A 129 16.36 28.01 4.39
C ARG A 129 17.17 29.13 3.75
N ALA A 130 18.39 28.84 3.29
CA ALA A 130 19.25 29.79 2.59
C ALA A 130 18.58 30.30 1.30
N LEU A 131 18.07 29.39 0.46
CA LEU A 131 17.38 29.74 -0.78
C LEU A 131 16.10 30.57 -0.53
N LYS A 132 15.33 30.27 0.52
CA LYS A 132 14.15 31.07 0.92
C LYS A 132 14.51 32.45 1.46
N ALA A 133 15.70 32.61 2.02
CA ALA A 133 16.24 33.89 2.47
C ALA A 133 16.86 34.72 1.33
N GLY A 134 16.89 34.19 0.10
CA GLY A 134 17.52 34.85 -1.06
C GLY A 134 19.03 34.63 -1.16
N GLU A 135 19.62 33.78 -0.32
CA GLU A 135 21.03 33.40 -0.41
C GLU A 135 21.23 32.32 -1.49
N PRO A 136 22.09 32.55 -2.49
CA PRO A 136 22.35 31.56 -3.53
C PRO A 136 23.12 30.37 -2.97
N VAL A 137 22.67 29.15 -3.26
CA VAL A 137 23.39 27.91 -2.96
C VAL A 137 23.76 27.23 -4.27
N ALA A 138 25.07 27.13 -4.55
CA ALA A 138 25.55 26.51 -5.78
C ALA A 138 25.04 25.06 -5.91
N GLY A 139 24.40 24.76 -7.06
CA GLY A 139 23.83 23.44 -7.34
C GLY A 139 22.45 23.17 -6.72
N ALA A 140 21.78 24.17 -6.13
CA ALA A 140 20.43 24.02 -5.59
C ALA A 140 19.49 25.16 -6.01
N MET A 141 18.21 24.83 -6.18
CA MET A 141 17.13 25.79 -6.44
C MET A 141 15.84 25.32 -5.76
N LEU A 142 14.93 26.25 -5.46
CA LEU A 142 13.58 25.88 -5.03
C LEU A 142 12.83 25.29 -6.22
N ASN A 143 12.12 24.18 -6.00
CA ASN A 143 11.18 23.67 -6.98
C ASN A 143 9.87 24.48 -6.92
N ASN A 144 9.17 24.55 -8.05
CA ASN A 144 7.79 25.02 -8.10
C ASN A 144 6.87 23.81 -8.33
N PRO A 145 6.46 23.10 -7.26
CA PRO A 145 5.64 21.91 -7.43
C PRO A 145 4.26 22.28 -7.94
N ALA A 146 3.69 21.45 -8.82
CA ALA A 146 2.29 21.57 -9.19
C ALA A 146 1.39 21.49 -7.94
N PRO A 147 0.27 22.24 -7.90
CA PRO A 147 -0.72 22.08 -6.85
C PRO A 147 -1.16 20.62 -6.74
N HIS A 148 -1.34 20.14 -5.51
CA HIS A 148 -1.86 18.81 -5.24
C HIS A 148 -3.10 18.91 -4.35
N LEU A 149 -4.04 17.98 -4.56
CA LEU A 149 -5.24 17.88 -3.75
C LEU A 149 -4.92 17.18 -2.42
N ARG A 150 -5.36 17.76 -1.31
CA ARG A 150 -5.31 17.12 0.02
C ARG A 150 -6.73 16.92 0.53
N ILE A 151 -7.11 15.66 0.76
CA ILE A 151 -8.41 15.29 1.33
C ILE A 151 -8.19 14.89 2.79
N GLN A 152 -9.01 15.43 3.70
CA GLN A 152 -8.93 15.12 5.14
C GLN A 152 -10.32 14.83 5.67
N THR A 153 -10.44 13.78 6.48
CA THR A 153 -11.66 13.52 7.24
C THR A 153 -11.79 14.55 8.35
N ARG A 154 -12.97 15.16 8.49
CA ARG A 154 -13.32 15.98 9.64
C ARG A 154 -14.26 15.18 10.53
N GLU A 155 -13.87 14.98 11.78
CA GLU A 155 -14.80 14.47 12.79
C GLU A 155 -15.82 15.57 13.10
N ALA A 156 -17.12 15.24 13.00
CA ALA A 156 -18.16 16.15 13.44
C ALA A 156 -18.08 16.27 14.97
N THR A 157 -17.78 17.46 15.47
CA THR A 157 -17.90 17.76 16.90
C THR A 157 -19.35 17.52 17.31
N ARG A 158 -19.54 16.60 18.25
CA ARG A 158 -20.84 16.13 18.74
C ARG A 158 -21.48 17.14 19.67
#